data_AF-A0A3Q9WQQ9-F1
#
_entry.id   AF-A0A3Q9WQQ9-F1
#
_cell.length_a   1.000
_cell.length_b   1.000
_cell.length_c   1.000
_cell.angle_alpha   90.00
_cell.angle_beta   90.00
_cell.angle_gamma   90.00
#
_symmetry.space_group_name_H-M   'P 1'
#
loop_
_entity.id
_entity.type
_entity.pdbx_description
1 polymer ?
#
loop_
_entity_poly.entity_id
_entity_poly.type
_entity_poly.pdbx_seq_one_letter_code
_entity_poly.pdbx_strand_id
1 'polypeptide(L)'
;MHIGAIDVGAGAVVGARSTLMPGTRIGAGAEVAPGSAVQGAVKAGQLFSGSPATRAGRAKQDWPDAPPSRSPLHARSAFLAFAGASGALALIPFISAVVASLPVVAALRGAPSLSAAWPTLVGPVALAAVLWLLVNALLVLVTVRLLGVGLREGYYPARSRIGWQIWATERTLDVARDLLFPLYASLFTPVWLRLLGARVGRNVEASTVLLLIPKMTTIAEGAFLADDTMVASYELGGGYLRIAPAKIGRRAFLGNSGMTSAGRRVPKNSLVAVLSATPAKAKAGSSWLGSPPSRLRRLAVTGDRSRTFQPPRRLKAARAFWELCRVVPVILTVMIAAGALVIFDALALWAGHAVAALLSGVVFMALGAVAAGSAVLAKWLLVGRIRAGEHPLWSSFIWRNEVVDTFIESVSAPWFARAASGTPALVWWLRALGSRIGRGVWCESYWLPEADLVTLGDGSTVNRGCVVQTHLFHDRIMSMDTVELAAGATLGPHSVILPAAAIASGATVGPASLVMRGETVPAGTYWMGNPVSSWAGPGPMREQ
;
A
#
# COMPACT_ATOMS: atom_id res chain seq x y z
N MET A 1 8.57 -26.19 5.19
CA MET A 1 9.02 -24.78 5.14
C MET A 1 10.39 -24.75 4.49
N HIS A 2 10.56 -24.13 3.32
CA HIS A 2 11.87 -24.00 2.68
C HIS A 2 12.50 -22.67 3.09
N ILE A 3 13.50 -22.75 3.96
CA ILE A 3 14.34 -21.61 4.33
C ILE A 3 15.62 -21.78 3.52
N GLY A 4 15.90 -20.84 2.62
CA GLY A 4 17.08 -20.87 1.76
C GLY A 4 17.79 -19.53 1.83
N ALA A 5 19.12 -19.55 1.77
CA ALA A 5 19.93 -18.34 1.73
C ALA A 5 19.65 -17.53 0.45
N ILE A 6 19.75 -16.21 0.56
CA ILE A 6 19.68 -15.29 -0.58
C ILE A 6 21.03 -14.59 -0.66
N ASP A 7 21.78 -14.84 -1.74
CA ASP A 7 23.08 -14.22 -1.97
C ASP A 7 22.94 -13.10 -3.02
N VAL A 8 23.28 -11.87 -2.66
CA VAL A 8 23.29 -10.72 -3.58
C VAL A 8 24.72 -10.27 -3.80
N GLY A 9 25.24 -10.48 -5.01
CA GLY A 9 26.60 -10.14 -5.39
C GLY A 9 26.88 -8.64 -5.44
N ALA A 10 28.16 -8.28 -5.38
CA ALA A 10 28.60 -6.89 -5.38
C ALA A 10 28.11 -6.12 -6.62
N GLY A 11 27.59 -4.91 -6.41
CA GLY A 11 27.09 -4.06 -7.49
C GLY A 11 25.83 -4.55 -8.19
N ALA A 12 25.20 -5.63 -7.71
CA ALA A 12 23.92 -6.07 -8.24
C ALA A 12 22.79 -5.09 -7.88
N VAL A 13 21.82 -4.94 -8.77
CA VAL A 13 20.67 -4.05 -8.63
C VAL A 13 19.39 -4.87 -8.61
N VAL A 14 18.58 -4.68 -7.58
CA VAL A 14 17.25 -5.29 -7.47
C VAL A 14 16.20 -4.20 -7.57
N GLY A 15 15.40 -4.25 -8.62
CA GLY A 15 14.32 -3.30 -8.85
C GLY A 15 13.22 -3.42 -7.79
N ALA A 16 12.54 -2.31 -7.54
CA ALA A 16 11.45 -2.24 -6.56
C ALA A 16 10.35 -3.27 -6.82
N ARG A 17 9.70 -3.74 -5.75
CA ARG A 17 8.64 -4.78 -5.77
C ARG A 17 9.05 -6.11 -6.42
N SER A 18 10.34 -6.41 -6.48
CA SER A 18 10.81 -7.74 -6.90
C SER A 18 10.80 -8.70 -5.71
N THR A 19 10.46 -9.96 -5.96
CA THR A 19 10.48 -11.04 -4.95
C THR A 19 11.65 -11.97 -5.23
N LEU A 20 12.51 -12.19 -4.23
CA LEU A 20 13.63 -13.14 -4.31
C LEU A 20 13.23 -14.41 -3.58
N MET A 21 13.19 -15.53 -4.30
CA MET A 21 12.79 -16.82 -3.72
C MET A 21 13.93 -17.43 -2.88
N PRO A 22 13.61 -18.31 -1.91
CA PRO A 22 14.63 -19.04 -1.15
C PRO A 22 15.65 -19.74 -2.08
N GLY A 23 16.95 -19.59 -1.80
CA GLY A 23 18.02 -20.17 -2.61
C GLY A 23 18.43 -19.33 -3.83
N THR A 24 17.93 -18.10 -3.97
CA THR A 24 18.28 -17.20 -5.06
C THR A 24 19.72 -16.68 -4.92
N ARG A 25 20.49 -16.73 -6.01
CA ARG A 25 21.84 -16.13 -6.09
C ARG A 25 21.90 -15.10 -7.22
N ILE A 26 22.16 -13.85 -6.88
CA ILE A 26 22.32 -12.76 -7.86
C ILE A 26 23.81 -12.50 -8.06
N GLY A 27 24.33 -12.76 -9.26
CA GLY A 27 25.72 -12.51 -9.61
C GLY A 27 26.10 -11.02 -9.57
N ALA A 28 27.39 -10.73 -9.46
CA ALA A 28 27.91 -9.36 -9.41
C ALA A 28 27.50 -8.55 -10.64
N GLY A 29 27.09 -7.29 -10.43
CA GLY A 29 26.65 -6.38 -11.50
C GLY A 29 25.42 -6.85 -12.29
N ALA A 30 24.68 -7.85 -11.82
CA ALA A 30 23.42 -8.24 -12.43
C ALA A 30 22.30 -7.25 -12.08
N GLU A 31 21.32 -7.13 -12.97
CA GLU A 31 20.18 -6.23 -12.80
C GLU A 31 18.89 -7.03 -12.86
N VAL A 32 18.05 -6.90 -11.82
CA VAL A 32 16.71 -7.46 -11.77
C VAL A 32 15.73 -6.32 -11.98
N ALA A 33 14.94 -6.38 -13.05
CA ALA A 33 13.96 -5.35 -13.36
C ALA A 33 12.87 -5.30 -12.27
N PRO A 34 12.25 -4.13 -12.02
CA PRO A 34 11.19 -4.00 -11.02
C PRO A 34 10.00 -4.93 -11.27
N GLY A 35 9.38 -5.43 -10.20
CA GLY A 35 8.23 -6.33 -10.28
C GLY A 35 8.56 -7.75 -10.74
N SER A 36 9.82 -8.20 -10.59
CA SER A 36 10.26 -9.53 -11.04
C SER A 36 10.24 -10.57 -9.91
N ALA A 37 9.93 -11.84 -10.22
CA ALA A 37 10.03 -12.97 -9.30
C ALA A 37 11.24 -13.83 -9.66
N VAL A 38 12.34 -13.73 -8.90
CA VAL A 38 13.59 -14.44 -9.21
C VAL A 38 13.60 -15.80 -8.54
N GLN A 39 13.93 -16.83 -9.34
CA GLN A 39 14.17 -18.19 -8.88
C GLN A 39 15.54 -18.66 -9.37
N GLY A 40 16.35 -19.21 -8.47
CA GLY A 40 17.66 -19.76 -8.79
C GLY A 40 18.74 -18.71 -9.00
N ALA A 41 19.69 -18.99 -9.90
CA ALA A 41 20.89 -18.19 -10.08
C ALA A 41 20.78 -17.22 -11.27
N VAL A 42 20.95 -15.93 -11.01
CA VAL A 42 21.15 -14.88 -12.01
C VAL A 42 22.65 -14.72 -12.24
N LYS A 43 23.11 -14.92 -13.49
CA LYS A 43 24.53 -14.77 -13.82
C LYS A 43 24.96 -13.29 -13.76
N ALA A 44 26.23 -13.07 -13.45
CA ALA A 44 26.84 -11.74 -13.39
C ALA A 44 26.64 -10.93 -14.69
N GLY A 45 26.36 -9.63 -14.55
CA GLY A 45 26.20 -8.70 -15.68
C GLY A 45 24.97 -8.95 -16.58
N GLN A 46 23.99 -9.75 -16.14
CA GLN A 46 22.78 -10.05 -16.90
C GLN A 46 21.58 -9.25 -16.38
N LEU A 47 20.67 -8.89 -17.29
CA LEU A 47 19.38 -8.29 -16.98
C LEU A 47 18.33 -9.39 -16.94
N PHE A 48 17.65 -9.54 -15.82
CA PHE A 48 16.52 -10.44 -15.64
C PHE A 48 15.23 -9.62 -15.45
N SER A 49 14.14 -10.07 -16.04
CA SER A 49 12.85 -9.39 -15.94
C SER A 49 11.70 -10.38 -15.91
N GLY A 50 10.74 -10.07 -15.05
CA GLY A 50 9.40 -10.62 -15.01
C GLY A 50 9.15 -11.69 -13.96
N SER A 51 7.97 -12.28 -14.03
CA SER A 51 7.50 -13.31 -13.11
C SER A 51 7.04 -14.51 -13.96
N PRO A 52 7.73 -15.66 -13.91
CA PRO A 52 9.07 -15.87 -13.36
C PRO A 52 10.13 -15.04 -14.12
N ALA A 53 11.22 -14.67 -13.42
CA ALA A 53 12.26 -13.81 -13.99
C ALA A 53 13.06 -14.56 -15.05
N THR A 54 13.02 -14.08 -16.28
CA THR A 54 13.79 -14.63 -17.41
C THR A 54 14.84 -13.64 -17.87
N ARG A 55 15.87 -14.14 -18.57
CA ARG A 55 16.95 -13.31 -19.10
C ARG A 55 16.39 -12.39 -20.19
N ALA A 56 16.37 -11.09 -19.91
CA ALA A 56 15.93 -10.05 -20.85
C ALA A 56 17.10 -9.43 -21.64
N GLY A 57 18.34 -9.57 -21.17
CA GLY A 57 19.52 -9.04 -21.88
C GLY A 57 20.81 -9.01 -21.05
N ARG A 58 21.74 -8.13 -21.45
CA ARG A 58 22.89 -7.71 -20.62
C ARG A 58 22.46 -6.54 -19.73
N ALA A 59 22.94 -6.51 -18.50
CA ALA A 59 22.73 -5.38 -17.60
C ALA A 59 23.35 -4.13 -18.21
N LYS A 60 22.63 -3.00 -18.15
CA LYS A 60 23.17 -1.73 -18.64
C LYS A 60 23.98 -1.07 -17.53
N GLN A 61 25.28 -0.90 -17.77
CA GLN A 61 26.14 -0.13 -16.88
C GLN A 61 26.04 1.38 -17.19
N ASP A 62 24.82 1.91 -17.30
CA ASP A 62 24.59 3.35 -17.54
C ASP A 62 24.81 4.20 -16.27
N TRP A 63 25.49 3.64 -15.26
CA TRP A 63 25.79 4.29 -13.99
C TRP A 63 27.14 5.01 -14.09
N PRO A 64 27.28 6.21 -13.49
CA PRO A 64 28.59 6.84 -13.37
C PRO A 64 29.59 5.92 -12.64
N ASP A 65 30.88 6.09 -12.94
CA ASP A 65 31.95 5.35 -12.26
C ASP A 65 31.79 5.44 -10.74
N ALA A 66 32.02 4.31 -10.07
CA ALA A 66 31.77 4.16 -8.64
C ALA A 66 32.36 5.35 -7.86
N PRO A 67 31.62 5.92 -6.89
CA PRO A 67 32.11 7.08 -6.16
C PRO A 67 33.43 6.71 -5.49
N PRO A 68 34.44 7.61 -5.46
CA PRO A 68 35.74 7.31 -4.89
C PRO A 68 35.59 6.74 -3.48
N SER A 69 36.38 5.72 -3.16
CA SER A 69 36.30 4.99 -1.89
C SER A 69 36.37 5.99 -0.74
N ARG A 70 35.21 6.28 -0.14
CA ARG A 70 35.13 7.22 0.98
C ARG A 70 35.70 6.54 2.22
N SER A 71 36.45 7.30 3.02
CA SER A 71 37.07 6.76 4.23
C SER A 71 36.03 6.09 5.15
N PRO A 72 36.42 5.07 5.93
CA PRO A 72 35.50 4.35 6.82
C PRO A 72 34.81 5.27 7.83
N LEU A 73 35.44 6.39 8.19
CA LEU A 73 34.85 7.44 9.04
C LEU A 73 33.67 8.14 8.35
N HIS A 74 33.74 8.42 7.05
CA HIS A 74 32.62 8.98 6.28
C HIS A 74 31.47 7.99 6.14
N ALA A 75 31.77 6.69 6.00
CA ALA A 75 30.74 5.66 5.96
C ALA A 75 29.99 5.57 7.29
N ARG A 76 30.73 5.63 8.42
CA ARG A 76 30.16 5.63 9.78
C ARG A 76 29.36 6.90 10.07
N SER A 77 29.88 8.09 9.72
CA SER A 77 29.17 9.35 9.95
C SER A 77 27.91 9.45 9.09
N ALA A 78 27.96 9.01 7.83
CA ALA A 78 26.77 8.91 7.00
C ALA A 78 25.75 7.96 7.63
N PHE A 79 26.16 6.77 8.07
CA PHE A 79 25.25 5.84 8.74
C PHE A 79 24.59 6.45 9.98
N LEU A 80 25.37 7.09 10.86
CA LEU A 80 24.85 7.77 12.05
C LEU A 80 23.90 8.92 11.69
N ALA A 81 24.18 9.67 10.63
CA ALA A 81 23.29 10.72 10.15
C ALA A 81 21.97 10.16 9.63
N PHE A 82 22.00 9.03 8.88
CA PHE A 82 20.79 8.34 8.46
C PHE A 82 19.99 7.79 9.65
N ALA A 83 20.67 7.19 10.63
CA ALA A 83 20.02 6.67 11.85
C ALA A 83 19.40 7.79 12.69
N GLY A 84 20.14 8.87 12.96
CA GLY A 84 19.66 10.04 13.69
C GLY A 84 18.50 10.73 12.98
N ALA A 85 18.58 10.86 11.65
CA ALA A 85 17.47 11.36 10.84
C ALA A 85 16.25 10.44 10.88
N SER A 86 16.44 9.12 10.85
CA SER A 86 15.33 8.17 11.02
C SER A 86 14.64 8.38 12.36
N GLY A 87 15.41 8.58 13.44
CA GLY A 87 14.87 8.92 14.76
C GLY A 87 14.09 10.23 14.74
N ALA A 88 14.67 11.30 14.15
CA ALA A 88 14.00 12.60 14.05
C ALA A 88 12.69 12.55 13.24
N LEU A 89 12.67 11.82 12.12
CA LEU A 89 11.46 11.62 11.31
C LEU A 89 10.41 10.79 12.06
N ALA A 90 10.83 9.80 12.84
CA ALA A 90 9.93 9.01 13.67
C ALA A 90 9.29 9.83 14.80
N LEU A 91 9.88 10.96 15.20
CA LEU A 91 9.31 11.86 16.21
C LEU A 91 8.14 12.72 15.70
N ILE A 92 7.94 12.85 14.38
CA ILE A 92 6.85 13.66 13.79
C ILE A 92 5.48 13.36 14.43
N PRO A 93 4.99 12.10 14.44
CA PRO A 93 3.68 11.78 15.03
C PRO A 93 3.62 12.03 16.54
N PHE A 94 4.75 11.90 17.26
CA PHE A 94 4.82 12.16 18.69
C PHE A 94 4.76 13.66 19.00
N ILE A 95 5.45 14.49 18.21
CA ILE A 95 5.34 15.94 18.32
C ILE A 95 3.90 16.38 18.06
N SER A 96 3.25 15.81 17.02
CA SER A 96 1.83 16.05 16.78
C SER A 96 0.96 15.61 17.96
N ALA A 97 1.26 14.46 18.59
CA ALA A 97 0.52 13.96 19.75
C ALA A 97 0.67 14.88 20.97
N VAL A 98 1.87 15.40 21.24
CA VAL A 98 2.10 16.36 22.33
C VAL A 98 1.27 17.61 22.12
N VAL A 99 1.31 18.22 20.93
CA VAL A 99 0.52 19.42 20.61
C VAL A 99 -0.98 19.13 20.70
N ALA A 100 -1.41 18.00 20.15
CA ALA A 100 -2.81 17.58 20.18
C ALA A 100 -3.33 17.27 21.59
N SER A 101 -2.45 16.88 22.51
CA SER A 101 -2.83 16.58 23.89
C SER A 101 -3.10 17.82 24.75
N LEU A 102 -2.71 19.03 24.30
CA LEU A 102 -2.86 20.26 25.08
C LEU A 102 -4.31 20.54 25.56
N PRO A 103 -5.37 20.39 24.73
CA PRO A 103 -6.75 20.56 25.19
C PRO A 103 -7.16 19.49 26.21
N VAL A 104 -6.66 18.27 26.06
CA VAL A 104 -6.92 17.16 26.99
C VAL A 104 -6.26 17.45 28.34
N VAL A 105 -5.00 17.87 28.33
CA VAL A 105 -4.27 18.26 29.54
C VAL A 105 -4.92 19.46 30.23
N ALA A 106 -5.42 20.44 29.47
CA ALA A 106 -6.16 21.57 30.03
C ALA A 106 -7.46 21.12 30.71
N ALA A 107 -8.22 20.20 30.08
CA ALA A 107 -9.44 19.64 30.63
C ALA A 107 -9.21 18.73 31.86
N LEU A 108 -8.01 18.16 32.00
CA LEU A 108 -7.60 17.36 33.17
C LEU A 108 -7.23 18.20 34.40
N ARG A 109 -7.01 19.51 34.26
CA ARG A 109 -6.61 20.37 35.38
C ARG A 109 -7.76 20.44 36.41
N GLY A 110 -7.56 19.79 37.56
CA GLY A 110 -8.53 19.74 38.66
C GLY A 110 -9.29 18.42 38.80
N ALA A 111 -9.02 17.44 37.93
CA ALA A 111 -9.60 16.10 38.07
C ALA A 111 -8.79 15.23 39.05
N PRO A 112 -9.45 14.43 39.91
CA PRO A 112 -8.77 13.56 40.87
C PRO A 112 -8.14 12.32 40.22
N SER A 113 -8.64 11.86 39.07
CA SER A 113 -8.08 10.76 38.28
C SER A 113 -8.51 10.85 36.80
N LEU A 114 -7.80 10.16 35.91
CA LEU A 114 -8.14 10.05 34.48
C LEU A 114 -9.47 9.30 34.29
N SER A 115 -9.68 8.25 35.08
CA SER A 115 -10.92 7.46 35.09
C SER A 115 -12.15 8.26 35.50
N ALA A 116 -12.04 9.13 36.51
CA ALA A 116 -13.15 9.98 36.95
C ALA A 116 -13.49 11.09 35.94
N ALA A 117 -12.49 11.57 35.19
CA ALA A 117 -12.65 12.61 34.19
C ALA A 117 -13.15 12.08 32.82
N TRP A 118 -13.22 10.77 32.60
CA TRP A 118 -13.53 10.21 31.28
C TRP A 118 -14.80 10.79 30.60
N PRO A 119 -15.94 10.97 31.30
CA PRO A 119 -17.15 11.54 30.69
C PRO A 119 -16.95 12.96 30.16
N THR A 120 -16.11 13.77 30.81
CA THR A 120 -15.81 15.15 30.41
C THR A 120 -14.69 15.24 29.38
N LEU A 121 -13.89 14.17 29.21
CA LEU A 121 -12.76 14.11 28.28
C LEU A 121 -13.12 13.72 26.85
N VAL A 122 -14.30 13.13 26.59
CA VAL A 122 -14.70 12.67 25.24
C VAL A 122 -14.61 13.79 24.19
N GLY A 123 -15.13 14.98 24.51
CA GLY A 123 -15.08 16.15 23.62
C GLY A 123 -13.64 16.63 23.36
N PRO A 124 -12.84 16.92 24.41
CA PRO A 124 -11.43 17.26 24.27
C PRO A 124 -10.58 16.23 23.50
N VAL A 125 -10.83 14.93 23.70
CA VAL A 125 -10.10 13.85 22.99
C VAL A 125 -10.50 13.80 21.51
N ALA A 126 -11.77 14.01 21.17
CA ALA A 126 -12.20 14.13 19.78
C ALA A 126 -11.55 15.35 19.09
N LEU A 127 -11.49 16.50 19.78
CA LEU A 127 -10.77 17.67 19.29
C LEU A 127 -9.27 17.39 19.11
N ALA A 128 -8.65 16.71 20.08
CA ALA A 128 -7.26 16.28 19.99
C ALA A 128 -7.00 15.41 18.76
N ALA A 129 -7.91 14.50 18.41
CA ALA A 129 -7.75 13.67 17.21
C ALA A 129 -7.72 14.49 15.92
N VAL A 130 -8.60 15.48 15.80
CA VAL A 130 -8.63 16.39 14.65
C VAL A 130 -7.37 17.26 14.61
N LEU A 131 -6.96 17.81 15.75
CA LEU A 131 -5.72 18.59 15.85
C LEU A 131 -4.49 17.75 15.52
N TRP A 132 -4.43 16.51 15.99
CA TRP A 132 -3.35 15.58 15.68
C TRP A 132 -3.24 15.36 14.18
N LEU A 133 -4.37 15.07 13.50
CA LEU A 133 -4.40 14.87 12.06
C LEU A 133 -3.89 16.11 11.30
N LEU A 134 -4.35 17.31 11.69
CA LEU A 134 -3.98 18.57 11.04
C LEU A 134 -2.50 18.94 11.28
N VAL A 135 -2.02 18.82 12.51
CA VAL A 135 -0.62 19.11 12.86
C VAL A 135 0.30 18.09 12.20
N ASN A 136 -0.05 16.81 12.19
CA ASN A 136 0.73 15.77 11.53
C ASN A 136 0.80 16.01 10.02
N ALA A 137 -0.32 16.37 9.39
CA ALA A 137 -0.35 16.79 7.98
C ALA A 137 0.54 18.02 7.74
N LEU A 138 0.49 19.04 8.60
CA LEU A 138 1.34 20.22 8.47
C LEU A 138 2.84 19.88 8.60
N LEU A 139 3.22 19.08 9.60
CA LEU A 139 4.61 18.67 9.82
C LEU A 139 5.16 17.84 8.67
N VAL A 140 4.37 16.89 8.15
CA VAL A 140 4.71 16.12 6.95
C VAL A 140 4.89 17.06 5.75
N LEU A 141 3.96 17.99 5.55
CA LEU A 141 4.02 18.96 4.45
C LEU A 141 5.29 19.81 4.50
N VAL A 142 5.59 20.39 5.67
CA VAL A 142 6.79 21.22 5.88
C VAL A 142 8.05 20.38 5.68
N THR A 143 8.12 19.19 6.28
CA THR A 143 9.26 18.27 6.13
C THR A 143 9.51 17.93 4.67
N VAL A 144 8.50 17.47 3.94
CA VAL A 144 8.65 17.10 2.51
C VAL A 144 9.03 18.30 1.65
N ARG A 145 8.49 19.49 1.93
CA ARG A 145 8.85 20.72 1.19
C ARG A 145 10.30 21.14 1.43
N LEU A 146 10.77 21.08 2.67
CA LEU A 146 12.16 21.37 3.03
C LEU A 146 13.12 20.35 2.40
N LEU A 147 12.78 19.06 2.44
CA LEU A 147 13.56 17.99 1.79
C LEU A 147 13.56 18.13 0.25
N GLY A 148 12.51 18.72 -0.34
CA GLY A 148 12.42 19.00 -1.78
C GLY A 148 13.28 20.17 -2.29
N VAL A 149 13.86 20.98 -1.39
CA VAL A 149 14.72 22.12 -1.77
C VAL A 149 16.04 21.61 -2.32
N GLY A 150 16.43 22.10 -3.51
CA GLY A 150 17.68 21.74 -4.18
C GLY A 150 17.63 20.48 -5.05
N LEU A 151 16.54 19.69 -5.02
CA LEU A 151 16.41 18.51 -5.89
C LEU A 151 16.31 18.92 -7.36
N ARG A 152 17.19 18.34 -8.20
CA ARG A 152 17.26 18.47 -9.67
C ARG A 152 17.41 17.08 -10.29
N GLU A 153 17.06 16.93 -11.56
CA GLU A 153 17.26 15.66 -12.30
C GLU A 153 18.76 15.35 -12.41
N GLY A 154 19.15 14.09 -12.19
CA GLY A 154 20.55 13.66 -12.29
C GLY A 154 20.89 12.42 -11.48
N TYR A 155 22.19 12.11 -11.48
CA TYR A 155 22.80 11.03 -10.69
C TYR A 155 23.46 11.61 -9.44
N TYR A 156 23.09 11.07 -8.27
CA TYR A 156 23.62 11.52 -6.99
C TYR A 156 24.19 10.33 -6.22
N PRO A 157 25.33 10.46 -5.52
CA PRO A 157 25.82 9.37 -4.66
C PRO A 157 24.77 9.03 -3.60
N ALA A 158 24.52 7.75 -3.36
CA ALA A 158 23.49 7.30 -2.41
C ALA A 158 23.74 7.85 -0.98
N ARG A 159 25.02 7.90 -0.57
CA ARG A 159 25.46 8.49 0.70
C ARG A 159 25.82 9.97 0.55
N SER A 160 24.91 10.76 0.00
CA SER A 160 25.06 12.22 -0.11
C SER A 160 23.90 12.93 0.58
N ARG A 161 24.01 14.26 0.76
CA ARG A 161 22.89 15.09 1.23
C ARG A 161 21.63 14.88 0.40
N ILE A 162 21.77 14.81 -0.93
CA ILE A 162 20.63 14.63 -1.84
C ILE A 162 20.07 13.21 -1.75
N GLY A 163 20.93 12.19 -1.68
CA GLY A 163 20.50 10.81 -1.43
C GLY A 163 19.73 10.65 -0.12
N TRP A 164 20.20 11.32 0.94
CA TRP A 164 19.50 11.38 2.22
C TRP A 164 18.15 12.10 2.12
N GLN A 165 18.08 13.26 1.45
CA GLN A 165 16.83 14.00 1.26
C GLN A 165 15.74 13.15 0.57
N ILE A 166 16.14 12.36 -0.44
CA ILE A 166 15.23 11.51 -1.20
C ILE A 166 14.75 10.34 -0.35
N TRP A 167 15.67 9.64 0.32
CA TRP A 167 15.33 8.55 1.24
C TRP A 167 14.41 9.03 2.38
N ALA A 168 14.73 10.18 2.98
CA ALA A 168 13.93 10.79 4.03
C ALA A 168 12.53 11.19 3.53
N THR A 169 12.42 11.68 2.29
CA THR A 169 11.14 12.01 1.66
C THR A 169 10.29 10.76 1.48
N GLU A 170 10.86 9.67 0.94
CA GLU A 170 10.18 8.38 0.80
C GLU A 170 9.69 7.86 2.15
N ARG A 171 10.56 7.79 3.16
CA ARG A 171 10.19 7.34 4.51
C ARG A 171 9.09 8.19 5.15
N THR A 172 9.15 9.51 4.99
CA THR A 172 8.13 10.42 5.53
C THR A 172 6.79 10.19 4.83
N LEU A 173 6.79 9.98 3.52
CA LEU A 173 5.57 9.73 2.74
C LEU A 173 5.00 8.32 2.97
N ASP A 174 5.84 7.31 3.20
CA ASP A 174 5.43 5.96 3.61
C ASP A 174 4.64 6.03 4.94
N VAL A 175 5.19 6.73 5.94
CA VAL A 175 4.52 6.92 7.24
C VAL A 175 3.27 7.80 7.09
N ALA A 176 3.32 8.85 6.27
CA ALA A 176 2.18 9.72 6.03
C ALA A 176 1.00 8.98 5.39
N ARG A 177 1.26 7.99 4.53
CA ARG A 177 0.20 7.16 3.93
C ARG A 177 -0.59 6.41 5.01
N ASP A 178 0.11 5.82 5.96
CA ASP A 178 -0.50 5.03 7.03
C ASP A 178 -1.23 5.93 8.04
N LEU A 179 -0.64 7.07 8.44
CA LEU A 179 -1.21 7.97 9.45
C LEU A 179 -2.28 8.93 8.92
N LEU A 180 -2.13 9.37 7.66
CA LEU A 180 -3.02 10.33 7.00
C LEU A 180 -3.88 9.65 5.94
N PHE A 181 -4.10 8.32 6.04
CA PHE A 181 -4.95 7.56 5.12
C PHE A 181 -6.29 8.24 4.80
N PRO A 182 -7.00 8.89 5.76
CA PRO A 182 -8.23 9.63 5.46
C PRO A 182 -8.09 10.74 4.40
N LEU A 183 -6.89 11.31 4.26
CA LEU A 183 -6.57 12.31 3.22
C LEU A 183 -6.28 11.65 1.86
N TYR A 184 -5.85 10.39 1.84
CA TYR A 184 -5.68 9.57 0.64
C TYR A 184 -7.05 9.00 0.21
N ALA A 185 -7.16 8.58 -1.05
CA ALA A 185 -8.44 8.12 -1.65
C ALA A 185 -9.61 9.13 -1.55
N SER A 186 -9.33 10.43 -1.38
CA SER A 186 -10.34 11.49 -1.21
C SER A 186 -10.28 12.53 -2.33
N LEU A 187 -11.30 13.39 -2.46
CA LEU A 187 -11.21 14.57 -3.33
C LEU A 187 -10.10 15.54 -2.90
N PHE A 188 -9.64 15.45 -1.65
CA PHE A 188 -8.53 16.25 -1.14
C PHE A 188 -7.17 15.70 -1.59
N THR A 189 -7.05 14.42 -1.96
CA THR A 189 -5.77 13.81 -2.35
C THR A 189 -5.05 14.60 -3.46
N PRO A 190 -5.69 15.00 -4.59
CA PRO A 190 -5.03 15.84 -5.60
C PRO A 190 -4.54 17.19 -5.06
N VAL A 191 -5.25 17.79 -4.09
CA VAL A 191 -4.83 19.05 -3.45
C VAL A 191 -3.62 18.80 -2.55
N TRP A 192 -3.68 17.75 -1.72
CA TRP A 192 -2.58 17.30 -0.88
C TRP A 192 -1.31 17.04 -1.70
N LEU A 193 -1.40 16.35 -2.83
CA LEU A 193 -0.27 16.10 -3.72
C LEU A 193 0.32 17.40 -4.31
N ARG A 194 -0.52 18.40 -4.64
CA ARG A 194 -0.04 19.74 -5.04
C ARG A 194 0.67 20.46 -3.90
N LEU A 195 0.12 20.36 -2.70
CA LEU A 195 0.73 20.93 -1.49
C LEU A 195 2.08 20.29 -1.21
N LEU A 196 2.29 18.99 -1.45
CA LEU A 196 3.59 18.33 -1.31
C LEU A 196 4.61 18.71 -2.41
N GLY A 197 4.15 19.28 -3.53
CA GLY A 197 5.01 19.80 -4.60
C GLY A 197 4.85 19.15 -5.96
N ALA A 198 3.88 18.23 -6.12
CA ALA A 198 3.56 17.64 -7.43
C ALA A 198 2.75 18.59 -8.30
N ARG A 199 2.92 18.47 -9.62
CA ARG A 199 2.11 19.21 -10.60
C ARG A 199 0.90 18.37 -10.98
N VAL A 200 -0.25 18.62 -10.35
CA VAL A 200 -1.49 17.84 -10.55
C VAL A 200 -2.56 18.66 -11.28
N GLY A 201 -3.01 18.16 -12.42
CA GLY A 201 -4.06 18.77 -13.26
C GLY A 201 -5.46 18.77 -12.63
N ARG A 202 -6.45 19.25 -13.40
CA ARG A 202 -7.86 19.27 -12.99
C ARG A 202 -8.49 17.87 -13.11
N ASN A 203 -9.51 17.58 -12.30
CA ASN A 203 -10.27 16.31 -12.32
C ASN A 203 -9.42 15.03 -12.28
N VAL A 204 -8.23 15.11 -11.68
CA VAL A 204 -7.40 13.95 -11.38
C VAL A 204 -8.03 13.21 -10.21
N GLU A 205 -8.10 11.90 -10.34
CA GLU A 205 -8.47 11.00 -9.26
C GLU A 205 -7.23 10.19 -8.87
N ALA A 206 -6.89 10.24 -7.60
CA ALA A 206 -5.71 9.61 -7.05
C ALA A 206 -6.14 8.92 -5.76
N SER A 207 -5.88 7.62 -5.67
CA SER A 207 -6.10 6.86 -4.45
C SER A 207 -4.86 6.88 -3.57
N THR A 208 -4.30 5.74 -3.19
CA THR A 208 -3.04 5.64 -2.45
C THR A 208 -1.82 5.66 -3.38
N VAL A 209 -1.42 6.86 -3.82
CA VAL A 209 -0.23 7.02 -4.68
C VAL A 209 1.04 7.07 -3.84
N LEU A 210 1.93 6.08 -4.03
CA LEU A 210 3.30 6.09 -3.55
C LEU A 210 4.13 7.04 -4.44
N LEU A 211 4.09 8.32 -4.11
CA LEU A 211 4.98 9.31 -4.70
C LEU A 211 6.30 9.32 -3.95
N LEU A 212 7.37 8.85 -4.58
CA LEU A 212 8.68 8.95 -3.94
C LEU A 212 9.26 10.36 -4.04
N ILE A 213 8.92 11.11 -5.10
CA ILE A 213 9.45 12.46 -5.32
C ILE A 213 8.36 13.39 -5.88
N PRO A 214 7.59 14.07 -5.00
CA PRO A 214 6.50 14.96 -5.42
C PRO A 214 6.94 16.01 -6.43
N LYS A 215 8.09 16.68 -6.21
CA LYS A 215 8.64 17.72 -7.10
C LYS A 215 8.93 17.24 -8.53
N MET A 216 9.20 15.95 -8.70
CA MET A 216 9.50 15.31 -10.00
C MET A 216 8.28 14.64 -10.61
N THR A 217 7.11 14.78 -9.99
CA THR A 217 5.87 14.15 -10.43
C THR A 217 4.97 15.16 -11.14
N THR A 218 4.59 14.85 -12.39
CA THR A 218 3.57 15.59 -13.14
C THR A 218 2.41 14.67 -13.51
N ILE A 219 1.22 14.98 -13.02
CA ILE A 219 -0.02 14.27 -13.32
C ILE A 219 -0.92 15.20 -14.14
N ALA A 220 -1.16 14.84 -15.40
CA ALA A 220 -1.99 15.65 -16.28
C ALA A 220 -3.50 15.48 -16.00
N GLU A 221 -4.30 16.38 -16.56
CA GLU A 221 -5.76 16.45 -16.36
C GLU A 221 -6.48 15.12 -16.66
N GLY A 222 -7.42 14.78 -15.77
CA GLY A 222 -8.30 13.61 -15.92
C GLY A 222 -7.61 12.25 -15.73
N ALA A 223 -6.34 12.22 -15.32
CA ALA A 223 -5.65 10.97 -14.99
C ALA A 223 -6.30 10.27 -13.77
N PHE A 224 -6.24 8.94 -13.77
CA PHE A 224 -6.68 8.09 -12.69
C PHE A 224 -5.49 7.27 -12.18
N LEU A 225 -5.14 7.45 -10.91
CA LEU A 225 -4.11 6.67 -10.23
C LEU A 225 -4.79 5.85 -9.15
N ALA A 226 -4.75 4.54 -9.31
CA ALA A 226 -5.39 3.59 -8.41
C ALA A 226 -4.51 3.32 -7.16
N ASP A 227 -4.88 2.31 -6.37
CA ASP A 227 -4.25 2.03 -5.10
C ASP A 227 -2.84 1.48 -5.23
N ASP A 228 -2.01 1.85 -4.26
CA ASP A 228 -0.63 1.40 -4.14
C ASP A 228 0.19 1.67 -5.41
N THR A 229 -0.12 2.74 -6.15
CA THR A 229 0.56 3.07 -7.42
C THR A 229 1.88 3.79 -7.17
N MET A 230 2.95 3.32 -7.79
CA MET A 230 4.29 3.90 -7.58
C MET A 230 4.70 4.81 -8.74
N VAL A 231 4.95 6.09 -8.45
CA VAL A 231 5.27 7.10 -9.47
C VAL A 231 6.52 7.87 -9.07
N ALA A 232 7.42 8.08 -10.03
CA ALA A 232 8.68 8.81 -9.86
C ALA A 232 9.63 8.17 -8.81
N SER A 233 9.66 6.84 -8.72
CA SER A 233 10.62 6.12 -7.88
C SER A 233 12.05 6.38 -8.33
N TYR A 234 12.94 6.59 -7.36
CA TYR A 234 14.37 6.61 -7.66
C TYR A 234 14.88 5.22 -8.02
N GLU A 235 15.94 5.17 -8.81
CA GLU A 235 16.63 3.93 -9.14
C GLU A 235 17.99 3.93 -8.42
N LEU A 236 18.37 2.80 -7.82
CA LEU A 236 19.66 2.62 -7.16
C LEU A 236 20.54 1.70 -7.99
N GLY A 237 21.80 2.09 -8.19
CA GLY A 237 22.79 1.24 -8.83
C GLY A 237 24.19 1.84 -8.80
N GLY A 238 25.21 0.99 -8.76
CA GLY A 238 26.62 1.44 -8.73
C GLY A 238 26.99 2.37 -7.56
N GLY A 239 26.21 2.39 -6.47
CA GLY A 239 26.39 3.35 -5.36
C GLY A 239 25.80 4.75 -5.62
N TYR A 240 25.13 4.94 -6.75
CA TYR A 240 24.37 6.13 -7.11
C TYR A 240 22.87 5.91 -6.99
N LEU A 241 22.17 7.02 -6.87
CA LEU A 241 20.74 7.15 -6.92
C LEU A 241 20.42 8.05 -8.12
N ARG A 242 19.59 7.54 -9.04
CA ARG A 242 19.11 8.27 -10.22
C ARG A 242 17.73 8.83 -9.94
N ILE A 243 17.56 10.13 -10.14
CA ILE A 243 16.25 10.80 -10.12
C ILE A 243 15.96 11.46 -11.46
N ALA A 244 14.75 11.26 -11.94
CA ALA A 244 14.25 11.86 -13.17
C ALA A 244 12.74 12.07 -13.08
N PRO A 245 12.20 13.08 -13.76
CA PRO A 245 10.78 13.40 -13.72
C PRO A 245 9.93 12.27 -14.32
N ALA A 246 8.82 11.94 -13.66
CA ALA A 246 7.80 11.04 -14.18
C ALA A 246 6.56 11.85 -14.58
N LYS A 247 6.00 11.53 -15.76
CA LYS A 247 4.82 12.23 -16.30
C LYS A 247 3.69 11.27 -16.63
N ILE A 248 2.55 11.48 -15.99
CA ILE A 248 1.30 10.78 -16.28
C ILE A 248 0.47 11.61 -17.27
N GLY A 249 0.12 11.03 -18.41
CA GLY A 249 -0.58 11.69 -19.50
C GLY A 249 -2.06 12.00 -19.20
N ARG A 250 -2.66 12.85 -20.05
CA ARG A 250 -4.09 13.21 -19.91
C ARG A 250 -4.96 11.97 -20.07
N ARG A 251 -5.88 11.75 -19.12
CA ARG A 251 -6.76 10.57 -19.06
C ARG A 251 -6.00 9.23 -19.10
N ALA A 252 -4.77 9.21 -18.60
CA ALA A 252 -4.05 7.96 -18.39
C ALA A 252 -4.60 7.25 -17.15
N PHE A 253 -4.57 5.93 -17.16
CA PHE A 253 -4.98 5.08 -16.05
C PHE A 253 -3.77 4.27 -15.58
N LEU A 254 -3.44 4.38 -14.29
CA LEU A 254 -2.45 3.55 -13.63
C LEU A 254 -3.20 2.68 -12.62
N GLY A 255 -3.32 1.38 -12.91
CA GLY A 255 -4.06 0.42 -12.10
C GLY A 255 -3.33 0.03 -10.82
N ASN A 256 -3.99 -0.75 -9.96
CA ASN A 256 -3.48 -1.07 -8.63
C ASN A 256 -2.07 -1.66 -8.67
N SER A 257 -1.19 -1.19 -7.80
CA SER A 257 0.22 -1.62 -7.80
C SER A 257 1.00 -1.35 -9.10
N GLY A 258 0.49 -0.50 -10.00
CA GLY A 258 1.17 -0.11 -11.23
C GLY A 258 2.36 0.82 -10.97
N MET A 259 3.40 0.70 -11.79
CA MET A 259 4.68 1.38 -11.57
C MET A 259 5.12 2.25 -12.75
N THR A 260 5.47 3.51 -12.48
CA THR A 260 6.12 4.43 -13.43
C THR A 260 7.44 4.93 -12.86
N SER A 261 8.55 4.32 -13.30
CA SER A 261 9.89 4.65 -12.82
C SER A 261 10.38 6.03 -13.29
N ALA A 262 11.44 6.52 -12.65
CA ALA A 262 12.09 7.79 -12.98
C ALA A 262 12.45 7.91 -14.47
N GLY A 263 12.01 9.01 -15.09
CA GLY A 263 12.25 9.31 -16.51
C GLY A 263 11.22 8.69 -17.46
N ARG A 264 10.26 7.89 -16.95
CA ARG A 264 9.19 7.30 -17.77
C ARG A 264 7.97 8.21 -17.88
N ARG A 265 7.27 8.09 -19.01
CA ARG A 265 6.03 8.82 -19.29
C ARG A 265 4.94 7.85 -19.68
N VAL A 266 3.80 7.93 -18.98
CA VAL A 266 2.56 7.27 -19.39
C VAL A 266 1.86 8.18 -20.43
N PRO A 267 1.63 7.72 -21.67
CA PRO A 267 0.99 8.52 -22.71
C PRO A 267 -0.45 8.96 -22.39
N LYS A 268 -1.06 9.74 -23.27
CA LYS A 268 -2.49 10.11 -23.13
C LYS A 268 -3.38 8.89 -23.44
N ASN A 269 -4.49 8.76 -22.72
CA ASN A 269 -5.47 7.67 -22.88
C ASN A 269 -4.87 6.25 -22.79
N SER A 270 -3.71 6.08 -22.14
CA SER A 270 -3.08 4.77 -21.97
C SER A 270 -3.38 4.18 -20.60
N LEU A 271 -3.46 2.86 -20.52
CA LEU A 271 -3.68 2.11 -19.30
C LEU A 271 -2.42 1.30 -18.96
N VAL A 272 -1.96 1.38 -17.73
CA VAL A 272 -0.98 0.46 -17.15
C VAL A 272 -1.73 -0.37 -16.13
N ALA A 273 -1.83 -1.67 -16.37
CA ALA A 273 -2.68 -2.57 -15.59
C ALA A 273 -2.05 -2.92 -14.23
N VAL A 274 -2.76 -3.77 -13.49
CA VAL A 274 -2.38 -4.16 -12.13
C VAL A 274 -1.00 -4.83 -12.12
N LEU A 275 -0.18 -4.53 -11.11
CA LEU A 275 1.20 -5.03 -10.94
C LEU A 275 2.14 -4.80 -12.16
N SER A 276 1.81 -3.85 -13.05
CA SER A 276 2.52 -3.68 -14.32
C SER A 276 3.48 -2.49 -14.32
N ALA A 277 4.60 -2.61 -15.04
CA ALA A 277 5.57 -1.54 -15.20
C ALA A 277 5.37 -0.75 -16.51
N THR A 278 5.40 0.58 -16.45
CA THR A 278 5.31 1.43 -17.65
C THR A 278 6.50 1.20 -18.59
N PRO A 279 6.34 0.92 -19.88
CA PRO A 279 7.47 0.72 -20.79
C PRO A 279 8.25 2.01 -21.09
N ALA A 280 9.51 1.86 -21.53
CA ALA A 280 10.39 2.99 -21.85
C ALA A 280 9.93 3.83 -23.06
N LYS A 281 9.26 3.19 -24.04
CA LYS A 281 8.66 3.86 -25.21
C LYS A 281 7.21 3.41 -25.34
N ALA A 282 6.26 4.31 -25.07
CA ALA A 282 4.84 4.02 -25.12
C ALA A 282 4.12 4.96 -26.10
N LYS A 283 3.15 4.44 -26.88
CA LYS A 283 2.30 5.22 -27.80
C LYS A 283 0.98 5.61 -27.11
N ALA A 284 0.39 6.74 -27.49
CA ALA A 284 -0.92 7.15 -26.97
C ALA A 284 -2.01 6.09 -27.25
N GLY A 285 -2.94 5.89 -26.32
CA GLY A 285 -4.03 4.91 -26.47
C GLY A 285 -3.63 3.43 -26.32
N SER A 286 -2.40 3.13 -25.89
CA SER A 286 -1.96 1.75 -25.62
C SER A 286 -2.30 1.30 -24.20
N SER A 287 -2.70 0.05 -24.02
CA SER A 287 -2.87 -0.58 -22.71
C SER A 287 -1.72 -1.57 -22.49
N TRP A 288 -1.15 -1.61 -21.29
CA TRP A 288 0.01 -2.42 -20.94
C TRP A 288 -0.28 -3.27 -19.72
N LEU A 289 0.13 -4.54 -19.76
CA LEU A 289 -0.04 -5.52 -18.69
C LEU A 289 1.26 -6.31 -18.51
N GLY A 290 1.62 -6.56 -17.26
CA GLY A 290 2.75 -7.41 -16.89
C GLY A 290 4.04 -6.67 -16.64
N SER A 291 4.97 -7.42 -16.07
CA SER A 291 6.40 -7.12 -16.01
C SER A 291 7.06 -8.38 -16.55
N PRO A 292 7.65 -8.38 -17.76
CA PRO A 292 7.76 -7.27 -18.72
C PRO A 292 6.42 -6.82 -19.33
N PRO A 293 6.26 -5.52 -19.68
CA PRO A 293 5.00 -4.98 -20.19
C PRO A 293 4.65 -5.50 -21.59
N SER A 294 3.52 -6.20 -21.68
CA SER A 294 2.88 -6.65 -22.92
C SER A 294 1.67 -5.77 -23.26
N ARG A 295 1.35 -5.62 -24.55
CA ARG A 295 0.23 -4.76 -24.99
C ARG A 295 -1.10 -5.49 -24.82
N LEU A 296 -2.01 -4.94 -24.01
CA LEU A 296 -3.38 -5.40 -23.90
C LEU A 296 -4.24 -4.77 -25.01
N ARG A 297 -5.05 -5.58 -25.69
CA ARG A 297 -5.99 -5.12 -26.71
C ARG A 297 -7.31 -4.74 -26.02
N ARG A 298 -7.72 -3.48 -26.12
CA ARG A 298 -8.92 -2.96 -25.44
C ARG A 298 -10.14 -2.98 -26.36
N LEU A 299 -11.27 -3.46 -25.84
CA LEU A 299 -12.61 -3.05 -26.27
C LEU A 299 -13.03 -1.90 -25.35
N ALA A 300 -13.17 -0.69 -25.89
CA ALA A 300 -13.63 0.45 -25.10
C ALA A 300 -15.15 0.32 -24.92
N VAL A 301 -15.61 0.05 -23.71
CA VAL A 301 -17.04 0.05 -23.40
C VAL A 301 -17.52 1.51 -23.40
N THR A 302 -18.38 1.85 -24.35
CA THR A 302 -19.01 3.17 -24.46
C THR A 302 -20.13 3.31 -23.44
N GLY A 303 -19.79 3.69 -22.20
CA GLY A 303 -20.75 4.12 -21.19
C GLY A 303 -21.02 5.64 -21.22
N ASP A 304 -22.19 6.05 -20.74
CA ASP A 304 -22.68 7.43 -20.72
C ASP A 304 -21.70 8.39 -20.01
N ARG A 305 -21.18 9.36 -20.77
CA ARG A 305 -20.07 10.25 -20.40
C ARG A 305 -20.48 11.37 -19.43
N SER A 306 -21.79 11.58 -19.24
CA SER A 306 -22.37 12.69 -18.48
C SER A 306 -22.19 12.54 -16.95
N ARG A 307 -22.09 11.30 -16.44
CA ARG A 307 -21.90 11.01 -15.00
C ARG A 307 -20.45 10.76 -14.58
N THR A 308 -19.52 10.74 -15.55
CA THR A 308 -18.16 10.20 -15.36
C THR A 308 -17.10 11.31 -15.32
N PHE A 309 -17.25 12.38 -16.11
CA PHE A 309 -16.21 13.41 -16.27
C PHE A 309 -16.56 14.80 -15.73
N GLN A 310 -17.85 15.12 -15.51
CA GLN A 310 -18.29 16.42 -14.99
C GLN A 310 -19.46 16.25 -14.02
N PRO A 311 -19.21 15.80 -12.78
CA PRO A 311 -20.27 15.59 -11.81
C PRO A 311 -20.89 16.94 -11.37
N PRO A 312 -22.23 17.03 -11.26
CA PRO A 312 -22.92 18.23 -10.78
C PRO A 312 -22.46 18.61 -9.36
N ARG A 313 -22.48 19.91 -9.05
CA ARG A 313 -22.02 20.47 -7.76
C ARG A 313 -22.66 19.81 -6.54
N ARG A 314 -23.90 19.33 -6.66
CA ARG A 314 -24.61 18.60 -5.60
C ARG A 314 -23.95 17.26 -5.24
N LEU A 315 -23.48 16.50 -6.23
CA LEU A 315 -22.77 15.23 -5.97
C LEU A 315 -21.37 15.49 -5.39
N LYS A 316 -20.74 16.62 -5.74
CA LYS A 316 -19.49 17.06 -5.08
C LYS A 316 -19.69 17.39 -3.61
N ALA A 317 -20.78 18.09 -3.27
CA ALA A 317 -21.12 18.37 -1.88
C ALA A 317 -21.46 17.09 -1.10
N ALA A 318 -22.24 16.19 -1.70
CA ALA A 318 -22.59 14.91 -1.07
C ALA A 318 -21.35 14.02 -0.83
N ARG A 319 -20.42 13.95 -1.81
CA ARG A 319 -19.15 13.25 -1.64
C ARG A 319 -18.29 13.92 -0.56
N ALA A 320 -18.18 15.25 -0.55
CA ALA A 320 -17.43 15.97 0.48
C ALA A 320 -17.99 15.73 1.89
N PHE A 321 -19.31 15.60 2.04
CA PHE A 321 -19.94 15.23 3.32
C PHE A 321 -19.51 13.83 3.78
N TRP A 322 -19.57 12.82 2.91
CA TRP A 322 -19.10 11.47 3.25
C TRP A 322 -17.59 11.42 3.50
N GLU A 323 -16.81 12.23 2.79
CA GLU A 323 -15.37 12.37 3.05
C GLU A 323 -15.09 13.00 4.41
N LEU A 324 -15.93 13.94 4.88
CA LEU A 324 -15.81 14.48 6.24
C LEU A 324 -16.05 13.40 7.30
N CYS A 325 -16.94 12.42 7.04
CA CYS A 325 -17.14 11.27 7.93
C CYS A 325 -15.88 10.40 8.10
N ARG A 326 -14.87 10.50 7.23
CA ARG A 326 -13.58 9.80 7.39
C ARG A 326 -12.77 10.28 8.61
N VAL A 327 -13.15 11.41 9.22
CA VAL A 327 -12.58 11.85 10.50
C VAL A 327 -13.02 10.96 11.67
N VAL A 328 -14.16 10.28 11.56
CA VAL A 328 -14.73 9.45 12.63
C VAL A 328 -13.82 8.27 12.99
N PRO A 329 -13.30 7.48 12.02
CA PRO A 329 -12.25 6.49 12.26
C PRO A 329 -11.04 7.05 13.02
N VAL A 330 -10.55 8.25 12.66
CA VAL A 330 -9.39 8.88 13.32
C VAL A 330 -9.70 9.20 14.78
N ILE A 331 -10.87 9.79 15.02
CA ILE A 331 -11.35 10.06 16.37
C ILE A 331 -11.42 8.76 17.16
N LEU A 332 -11.97 7.69 16.58
CA LEU A 332 -12.08 6.39 17.24
C LEU A 332 -10.70 5.80 17.60
N THR A 333 -9.72 5.85 16.70
CA THR A 333 -8.34 5.39 16.98
C THR A 333 -7.74 6.14 18.18
N VAL A 334 -7.93 7.46 18.25
CA VAL A 334 -7.44 8.27 19.37
C VAL A 334 -8.24 8.02 20.65
N MET A 335 -9.55 7.77 20.55
CA MET A 335 -10.39 7.37 21.67
C MET A 335 -10.00 6.00 22.23
N ILE A 336 -9.63 5.04 21.37
CA ILE A 336 -9.11 3.73 21.78
C ILE A 336 -7.77 3.91 22.52
N ALA A 337 -6.87 4.76 22.00
CA ALA A 337 -5.61 5.07 22.66
C ALA A 337 -5.81 5.75 24.03
N ALA A 338 -6.69 6.75 24.11
CA ALA A 338 -7.03 7.43 25.36
C ALA A 338 -7.72 6.47 26.35
N GLY A 339 -8.63 5.63 25.86
CA GLY A 339 -9.28 4.58 26.65
C GLY A 339 -8.28 3.57 27.21
N ALA A 340 -7.23 3.23 26.47
CA ALA A 340 -6.13 2.40 26.98
C ALA A 340 -5.47 3.04 28.21
N LEU A 341 -5.15 4.34 28.13
CA LEU A 341 -4.54 5.07 29.25
C LEU A 341 -5.47 5.11 30.46
N VAL A 342 -6.77 5.30 30.25
CA VAL A 342 -7.78 5.28 31.33
C VAL A 342 -7.89 3.90 31.99
N ILE A 343 -7.88 2.82 31.20
CA ILE A 343 -7.90 1.45 31.72
C ILE A 343 -6.63 1.17 32.52
N PHE A 344 -5.46 1.60 32.03
CA PHE A 344 -4.20 1.42 32.76
C PHE A 344 -4.15 2.24 34.06
N ASP A 345 -4.67 3.47 34.07
CA ASP A 345 -4.83 4.28 35.28
C ASP A 345 -5.72 3.55 36.30
N ALA A 346 -6.89 3.07 35.88
CA ALA A 346 -7.81 2.34 36.75
C ALA A 346 -7.19 1.04 37.31
N LEU A 347 -6.48 0.27 36.48
CA LEU A 347 -5.79 -0.95 36.91
C LEU A 347 -4.64 -0.65 37.88
N ALA A 348 -3.88 0.42 37.62
CA ALA A 348 -2.81 0.85 38.50
C ALA A 348 -3.32 1.31 39.87
N LEU A 349 -4.44 2.04 39.91
CA LEU A 349 -5.09 2.46 41.15
C LEU A 349 -5.69 1.27 41.92
N TRP A 350 -6.18 0.26 41.22
CA TRP A 350 -6.83 -0.90 41.84
C TRP A 350 -5.84 -1.93 42.40
N ALA A 351 -4.80 -2.30 41.64
CA ALA A 351 -3.90 -3.40 41.99
C ALA A 351 -2.40 -3.09 41.78
N GLY A 352 -2.05 -1.82 41.54
CA GLY A 352 -0.66 -1.38 41.36
C GLY A 352 -0.12 -1.55 39.94
N HIS A 353 1.00 -0.88 39.66
CA HIS A 353 1.60 -0.81 38.34
C HIS A 353 2.09 -2.17 37.80
N ALA A 354 2.50 -3.09 38.68
CA ALA A 354 2.97 -4.42 38.27
C ALA A 354 1.84 -5.25 37.65
N VAL A 355 0.64 -5.21 38.25
CA VAL A 355 -0.54 -5.91 37.71
C VAL A 355 -1.00 -5.27 36.40
N ALA A 356 -0.99 -3.93 36.32
CA ALA A 356 -1.30 -3.23 35.08
C ALA A 356 -0.34 -3.62 33.94
N ALA A 357 0.96 -3.76 34.23
CA ALA A 357 1.95 -4.21 33.26
C ALA A 357 1.71 -5.67 32.82
N LEU A 358 1.40 -6.57 33.75
CA LEU A 358 1.10 -7.98 33.45
C LEU A 358 -0.17 -8.14 32.60
N LEU A 359 -1.19 -7.33 32.85
CA LEU A 359 -2.48 -7.35 32.13
C LEU A 359 -2.45 -6.58 30.81
N SER A 360 -1.35 -5.90 30.47
CA SER A 360 -1.25 -5.06 29.27
C SER A 360 -1.62 -5.80 27.97
N GLY A 361 -1.16 -7.04 27.81
CA GLY A 361 -1.51 -7.86 26.65
C GLY A 361 -3.02 -8.09 26.53
N VAL A 362 -3.70 -8.36 27.65
CA VAL A 362 -5.17 -8.56 27.68
C VAL A 362 -5.90 -7.28 27.34
N VAL A 363 -5.45 -6.14 27.86
CA VAL A 363 -6.00 -4.82 27.54
C VAL A 363 -5.87 -4.54 26.05
N PHE A 364 -4.69 -4.73 25.46
CA PHE A 364 -4.49 -4.51 24.03
C PHE A 364 -5.27 -5.49 23.15
N MET A 365 -5.43 -6.75 23.56
CA MET A 365 -6.30 -7.70 22.85
C MET A 365 -7.77 -7.24 22.87
N ALA A 366 -8.26 -6.74 24.01
CA ALA A 366 -9.62 -6.21 24.14
C ALA A 366 -9.82 -4.96 23.27
N LEU A 367 -8.86 -4.02 23.29
CA LEU A 367 -8.89 -2.82 22.44
C LEU A 367 -8.83 -3.18 20.95
N GLY A 368 -8.01 -4.17 20.58
CA GLY A 368 -7.98 -4.74 19.23
C GLY A 368 -9.32 -5.35 18.82
N ALA A 369 -10.01 -6.05 19.73
CA ALA A 369 -11.36 -6.57 19.48
C ALA A 369 -12.39 -5.45 19.28
N VAL A 370 -12.31 -4.36 20.06
CA VAL A 370 -13.14 -3.15 19.86
C VAL A 370 -12.86 -2.50 18.50
N ALA A 371 -11.57 -2.36 18.14
CA ALA A 371 -11.15 -1.84 16.84
C ALA A 371 -11.68 -2.70 15.68
N ALA A 372 -11.58 -4.03 15.79
CA ALA A 372 -12.07 -4.98 14.81
C ALA A 372 -13.61 -4.93 14.69
N GLY A 373 -14.30 -4.91 15.83
CA GLY A 373 -15.76 -4.83 15.91
C GLY A 373 -16.33 -3.54 15.34
N SER A 374 -15.62 -2.42 15.49
CA SER A 374 -16.07 -1.13 14.94
C SER A 374 -16.13 -1.11 13.41
N ALA A 375 -15.16 -1.72 12.72
CA ALA A 375 -15.21 -1.86 11.26
C ALA A 375 -16.33 -2.80 10.80
N VAL A 376 -16.55 -3.91 11.53
CA VAL A 376 -17.68 -4.82 11.26
C VAL A 376 -19.00 -4.07 11.40
N LEU A 377 -19.18 -3.33 12.50
CA LEU A 377 -20.38 -2.54 12.75
C LEU A 377 -20.58 -1.47 11.66
N ALA A 378 -19.53 -0.73 11.31
CA ALA A 378 -19.57 0.29 10.26
C ALA A 378 -19.99 -0.31 8.91
N LYS A 379 -19.44 -1.48 8.54
CA LYS A 379 -19.80 -2.21 7.32
C LYS A 379 -21.28 -2.54 7.28
N TRP A 380 -21.82 -3.16 8.33
CA TRP A 380 -23.21 -3.60 8.38
C TRP A 380 -24.20 -2.44 8.49
N LEU A 381 -23.85 -1.34 9.18
CA LEU A 381 -24.70 -0.16 9.31
C LEU A 381 -24.73 0.71 8.04
N LEU A 382 -23.58 0.91 7.38
CA LEU A 382 -23.48 1.85 6.26
C LEU A 382 -23.76 1.20 4.90
N VAL A 383 -23.20 0.02 4.67
CA VAL A 383 -23.20 -0.65 3.35
C VAL A 383 -24.13 -1.86 3.33
N GLY A 384 -24.17 -2.63 4.43
CA GLY A 384 -24.91 -3.88 4.49
C GLY A 384 -24.20 -4.99 3.69
N ARG A 385 -24.97 -5.81 2.98
CA ARG A 385 -24.41 -6.93 2.19
C ARG A 385 -24.06 -6.48 0.77
N ILE A 386 -22.80 -6.62 0.39
CA ILE A 386 -22.31 -6.28 -0.95
C ILE A 386 -22.63 -7.43 -1.92
N ARG A 387 -23.05 -7.10 -3.14
CA ARG A 387 -23.34 -8.04 -4.24
C ARG A 387 -22.53 -7.66 -5.48
N ALA A 388 -22.23 -8.63 -6.34
CA ALA A 388 -21.58 -8.39 -7.62
C ALA A 388 -22.42 -7.46 -8.49
N GLY A 389 -21.76 -6.57 -9.23
CA GLY A 389 -22.44 -5.53 -10.02
C GLY A 389 -21.51 -4.40 -10.46
N GLU A 390 -22.07 -3.48 -11.24
CA GLU A 390 -21.36 -2.29 -11.72
C GLU A 390 -21.90 -1.02 -11.04
N HIS A 391 -21.00 -0.24 -10.44
CA HIS A 391 -21.34 1.01 -9.78
C HIS A 391 -20.49 2.16 -10.33
N PRO A 392 -21.09 3.30 -10.72
CA PRO A 392 -20.32 4.47 -11.13
C PRO A 392 -19.60 5.09 -9.93
N LEU A 393 -18.42 5.67 -10.13
CA LEU A 393 -17.59 6.27 -9.08
C LEU A 393 -18.34 7.29 -8.20
N TRP A 394 -19.29 8.01 -8.79
CA TRP A 394 -20.11 9.02 -8.11
C TRP A 394 -21.41 8.43 -7.52
N SER A 395 -21.36 7.19 -7.06
CA SER A 395 -22.47 6.53 -6.37
C SER A 395 -22.30 6.58 -4.85
N SER A 396 -23.42 6.68 -4.13
CA SER A 396 -23.40 6.64 -2.66
C SER A 396 -22.85 5.32 -2.12
N PHE A 397 -22.95 4.22 -2.88
CA PHE A 397 -22.39 2.93 -2.49
C PHE A 397 -20.87 3.04 -2.29
N ILE A 398 -20.16 3.60 -3.27
CA ILE A 398 -18.70 3.76 -3.21
C ILE A 398 -18.30 4.65 -2.04
N TRP A 399 -18.98 5.79 -1.84
CA TRP A 399 -18.60 6.72 -0.76
C TRP A 399 -18.77 6.10 0.63
N ARG A 400 -19.81 5.27 0.82
CA ARG A 400 -20.00 4.52 2.06
C ARG A 400 -18.96 3.42 2.22
N ASN A 401 -18.66 2.69 1.15
CA ASN A 401 -17.63 1.64 1.15
C ASN A 401 -16.26 2.20 1.51
N GLU A 402 -15.92 3.37 0.98
CA GLU A 402 -14.67 4.07 1.27
C GLU A 402 -14.57 4.55 2.74
N VAL A 403 -15.69 4.93 3.37
CA VAL A 403 -15.69 5.24 4.81
C VAL A 403 -15.43 3.97 5.61
N VAL A 404 -16.03 2.84 5.23
CA VAL A 404 -15.75 1.52 5.84
C VAL A 404 -14.28 1.13 5.65
N ASP A 405 -13.71 1.37 4.46
CA ASP A 405 -12.31 1.11 4.19
C ASP A 405 -11.39 1.98 5.07
N THR A 406 -11.80 3.23 5.34
CA THR A 406 -11.10 4.08 6.32
C THR A 406 -11.17 3.51 7.75
N PHE A 407 -12.28 2.89 8.16
CA PHE A 407 -12.34 2.16 9.45
C PHE A 407 -11.36 0.98 9.47
N ILE A 408 -11.28 0.23 8.37
CA ILE A 408 -10.36 -0.89 8.25
C ILE A 408 -8.92 -0.40 8.33
N GLU A 409 -8.50 0.54 7.49
CA GLU A 409 -7.09 0.95 7.40
C GLU A 409 -6.62 1.85 8.55
N SER A 410 -7.49 2.72 9.10
CA SER A 410 -7.11 3.64 10.17
C SER A 410 -7.34 3.10 11.58
N VAL A 411 -8.21 2.09 11.75
CA VAL A 411 -8.58 1.54 13.07
C VAL A 411 -8.24 0.05 13.16
N SER A 412 -8.88 -0.81 12.36
CA SER A 412 -8.72 -2.26 12.53
C SER A 412 -7.34 -2.75 12.12
N ALA A 413 -6.73 -2.21 11.08
CA ALA A 413 -5.41 -2.62 10.60
C ALA A 413 -4.30 -2.40 11.64
N PRO A 414 -4.12 -1.18 12.21
CA PRO A 414 -3.07 -0.94 13.21
C PRO A 414 -3.33 -1.63 14.55
N TRP A 415 -4.59 -1.70 15.01
CA TRP A 415 -4.92 -2.24 16.34
C TRP A 415 -5.17 -3.75 16.37
N PHE A 416 -5.46 -4.37 15.22
CA PHE A 416 -5.87 -5.78 15.16
C PHE A 416 -5.28 -6.53 13.96
N ALA A 417 -5.62 -6.16 12.71
CA ALA A 417 -5.42 -7.03 11.55
C ALA A 417 -3.94 -7.30 11.24
N ARG A 418 -3.05 -6.31 11.41
CA ARG A 418 -1.60 -6.49 11.22
C ARG A 418 -1.00 -7.47 12.24
N ALA A 419 -1.45 -7.43 13.50
CA ALA A 419 -1.01 -8.35 14.55
C ALA A 419 -1.67 -9.73 14.45
N ALA A 420 -2.92 -9.79 13.97
CA ALA A 420 -3.68 -11.02 13.79
C ALA A 420 -3.38 -11.79 12.48
N SER A 421 -2.48 -11.27 11.63
CA SER A 421 -2.11 -11.90 10.36
C SER A 421 -1.53 -13.30 10.58
N GLY A 422 -2.04 -14.30 9.85
CA GLY A 422 -1.66 -15.71 10.03
C GLY A 422 -2.35 -16.41 11.21
N THR A 423 -3.26 -15.74 11.92
CA THR A 423 -3.97 -16.32 13.07
C THR A 423 -5.45 -16.61 12.75
N PRO A 424 -6.11 -17.51 13.50
CA PRO A 424 -7.56 -17.72 13.38
C PRO A 424 -8.40 -16.47 13.66
N ALA A 425 -7.90 -15.51 14.43
CA ALA A 425 -8.62 -14.28 14.75
C ALA A 425 -8.89 -13.44 13.49
N LEU A 426 -7.93 -13.36 12.56
CA LEU A 426 -8.13 -12.67 11.28
C LEU A 426 -9.23 -13.35 10.46
N VAL A 427 -9.25 -14.68 10.43
CA VAL A 427 -10.30 -15.45 9.74
C VAL A 427 -11.68 -15.17 10.34
N TRP A 428 -11.82 -15.14 11.66
CA TRP A 428 -13.09 -14.83 12.31
C TRP A 428 -13.57 -13.41 12.00
N TRP A 429 -12.66 -12.44 12.00
CA TRP A 429 -12.99 -11.06 11.64
C TRP A 429 -13.39 -10.91 10.17
N LEU A 430 -12.66 -11.53 9.24
CA LEU A 430 -13.00 -11.53 7.81
C LEU A 430 -14.35 -12.21 7.54
N ARG A 431 -14.70 -13.27 8.29
CA ARG A 431 -16.04 -13.88 8.28
C ARG A 431 -17.11 -12.93 8.80
N ALA A 432 -16.83 -12.20 9.89
CA ALA A 432 -17.75 -11.21 10.44
C ALA A 432 -17.99 -10.04 9.47
N LEU A 433 -16.99 -9.68 8.65
CA LEU A 433 -17.15 -8.73 7.54
C LEU A 433 -18.00 -9.29 6.38
N GLY A 434 -18.10 -10.61 6.22
CA GLY A 434 -18.95 -11.27 5.21
C GLY A 434 -18.30 -12.39 4.41
N SER A 435 -16.99 -12.60 4.55
CA SER A 435 -16.24 -13.59 3.76
C SER A 435 -16.67 -15.03 4.09
N ARG A 436 -16.70 -15.90 3.08
CA ARG A 436 -16.96 -17.32 3.26
C ARG A 436 -15.62 -18.06 3.36
N ILE A 437 -15.16 -18.31 4.58
CA ILE A 437 -13.84 -18.93 4.81
C ILE A 437 -14.00 -20.32 5.44
N GLY A 438 -13.42 -21.34 4.82
CA GLY A 438 -13.40 -22.73 5.25
C GLY A 438 -12.53 -23.03 6.47
N ARG A 439 -12.39 -24.32 6.81
CA ARG A 439 -11.57 -24.82 7.92
C ARG A 439 -10.11 -24.92 7.52
N GLY A 440 -9.19 -24.64 8.44
CA GLY A 440 -7.75 -24.76 8.21
C GLY A 440 -7.16 -23.77 7.21
N VAL A 441 -7.88 -22.69 6.88
CA VAL A 441 -7.40 -21.64 5.97
C VAL A 441 -6.26 -20.85 6.62
N TRP A 442 -5.15 -20.71 5.90
CA TRP A 442 -4.04 -19.84 6.29
C TRP A 442 -4.17 -18.50 5.56
N CYS A 443 -4.44 -17.42 6.30
CA CYS A 443 -4.59 -16.08 5.72
C CYS A 443 -3.64 -15.08 6.38
N GLU A 444 -2.72 -14.52 5.60
CA GLU A 444 -1.78 -13.48 6.03
C GLU A 444 -2.06 -12.11 5.39
N SER A 445 -3.22 -11.94 4.79
CA SER A 445 -3.64 -10.67 4.19
C SER A 445 -5.02 -10.27 4.67
N TYR A 446 -5.17 -9.01 5.04
CA TYR A 446 -6.47 -8.41 5.35
C TYR A 446 -7.04 -7.64 4.16
N TRP A 447 -6.32 -7.56 3.03
CA TRP A 447 -6.74 -6.86 1.81
C TRP A 447 -7.76 -7.67 1.00
N LEU A 448 -8.97 -7.76 1.57
CA LEU A 448 -10.18 -8.28 0.95
C LEU A 448 -11.22 -7.13 0.92
N PRO A 449 -11.14 -6.18 -0.03
CA PRO A 449 -11.91 -4.94 0.00
C PRO A 449 -13.42 -5.16 0.11
N GLU A 450 -13.98 -6.08 -0.70
CA GLU A 450 -15.37 -6.50 -0.59
C GLU A 450 -15.46 -7.94 -0.05
N ALA A 451 -15.26 -8.09 1.25
CA ALA A 451 -15.29 -9.37 1.97
C ALA A 451 -16.46 -10.29 1.58
N ASP A 452 -17.67 -9.75 1.36
CA ASP A 452 -18.87 -10.53 0.98
C ASP A 452 -18.72 -11.31 -0.35
N LEU A 453 -17.79 -10.89 -1.22
CA LEU A 453 -17.55 -11.48 -2.55
C LEU A 453 -16.39 -12.48 -2.56
N VAL A 454 -15.76 -12.73 -1.40
CA VAL A 454 -14.62 -13.63 -1.29
C VAL A 454 -15.04 -14.97 -0.68
N THR A 455 -14.72 -16.04 -1.39
CA THR A 455 -14.87 -17.42 -0.91
C THR A 455 -13.49 -18.09 -0.85
N LEU A 456 -13.11 -18.56 0.34
CA LEU A 456 -11.89 -19.31 0.60
C LEU A 456 -12.28 -20.72 1.10
N GLY A 457 -11.96 -21.75 0.34
CA GLY A 457 -12.25 -23.14 0.64
C GLY A 457 -11.34 -23.73 1.71
N ASP A 458 -11.66 -24.93 2.18
CA ASP A 458 -10.93 -25.60 3.27
C ASP A 458 -9.44 -25.79 2.93
N GLY A 459 -8.56 -25.45 3.86
CA GLY A 459 -7.10 -25.57 3.69
C GLY A 459 -6.49 -24.64 2.64
N SER A 460 -7.25 -23.67 2.11
CA SER A 460 -6.69 -22.66 1.19
C SER A 460 -5.69 -21.73 1.90
N THR A 461 -4.75 -21.19 1.13
CA THR A 461 -3.65 -20.35 1.62
C THR A 461 -3.60 -19.02 0.87
N VAL A 462 -3.74 -17.91 1.59
CA VAL A 462 -3.52 -16.54 1.10
C VAL A 462 -2.29 -15.99 1.82
N ASN A 463 -1.18 -15.87 1.08
CA ASN A 463 0.12 -15.47 1.66
C ASN A 463 0.22 -13.94 1.88
N ARG A 464 1.27 -13.52 2.58
CA ARG A 464 1.57 -12.11 2.87
C ARG A 464 1.58 -11.23 1.62
N GLY A 465 0.98 -10.05 1.76
CA GLY A 465 0.99 -9.01 0.72
C GLY A 465 0.16 -9.37 -0.51
N CYS A 466 -0.62 -10.45 -0.48
CA CYS A 466 -1.58 -10.74 -1.53
C CYS A 466 -2.75 -9.75 -1.48
N VAL A 467 -3.27 -9.37 -2.64
CA VAL A 467 -4.49 -8.57 -2.73
C VAL A 467 -5.56 -9.43 -3.39
N VAL A 468 -6.63 -9.70 -2.65
CA VAL A 468 -7.81 -10.39 -3.18
C VAL A 468 -8.76 -9.32 -3.70
N GLN A 469 -8.51 -8.89 -4.94
CA GLN A 469 -9.17 -7.73 -5.51
C GLN A 469 -10.53 -8.12 -6.12
N THR A 470 -11.59 -7.74 -5.42
CA THR A 470 -13.00 -8.02 -5.76
C THR A 470 -13.64 -6.98 -6.67
N HIS A 471 -12.94 -5.89 -6.96
CA HIS A 471 -13.40 -4.86 -7.91
C HIS A 471 -12.32 -4.40 -8.87
N LEU A 472 -12.72 -3.92 -10.04
CA LEU A 472 -11.83 -3.25 -11.00
C LEU A 472 -12.47 -1.94 -11.44
N PHE A 473 -11.66 -0.88 -11.52
CA PHE A 473 -12.07 0.38 -12.11
C PHE A 473 -11.78 0.38 -13.61
N HIS A 474 -12.84 0.44 -14.42
CA HIS A 474 -12.74 0.69 -15.86
C HIS A 474 -13.51 1.98 -16.18
N ASP A 475 -12.82 2.99 -16.73
CA ASP A 475 -13.42 4.30 -17.05
C ASP A 475 -14.24 4.92 -15.90
N ARG A 476 -13.81 4.76 -14.64
CA ARG A 476 -14.50 5.25 -13.42
C ARG A 476 -15.85 4.57 -13.15
N ILE A 477 -16.04 3.36 -13.68
CA ILE A 477 -17.05 2.41 -13.26
C ILE A 477 -16.33 1.31 -12.48
N MET A 478 -16.78 1.07 -11.25
CA MET A 478 -16.35 -0.02 -10.41
C MET A 478 -17.15 -1.26 -10.79
N SER A 479 -16.51 -2.23 -11.44
CA SER A 479 -17.10 -3.54 -11.74
C SER A 479 -16.62 -4.51 -10.67
N MET A 480 -17.57 -5.04 -9.89
CA MET A 480 -17.31 -5.94 -8.76
C MET A 480 -17.81 -7.33 -9.08
N ASP A 481 -17.04 -8.33 -8.71
CA ASP A 481 -17.39 -9.73 -8.93
C ASP A 481 -16.76 -10.62 -7.85
N THR A 482 -17.21 -11.87 -7.79
CA THR A 482 -16.75 -12.85 -6.82
C THR A 482 -15.33 -13.32 -7.11
N VAL A 483 -14.60 -13.70 -6.04
CA VAL A 483 -13.29 -14.34 -6.13
C VAL A 483 -13.31 -15.60 -5.29
N GLU A 484 -12.93 -16.72 -5.90
CA GLU A 484 -13.02 -18.04 -5.27
C GLU A 484 -11.68 -18.76 -5.23
N LEU A 485 -11.24 -19.14 -4.04
CA LEU A 485 -10.14 -20.08 -3.85
C LEU A 485 -10.76 -21.39 -3.34
N ALA A 486 -10.62 -22.48 -4.10
CA ALA A 486 -11.16 -23.78 -3.72
C ALA A 486 -10.31 -24.47 -2.63
N ALA A 487 -10.68 -25.70 -2.26
CA ALA A 487 -10.00 -26.43 -1.20
C ALA A 487 -8.52 -26.69 -1.54
N GLY A 488 -7.62 -26.37 -0.60
CA GLY A 488 -6.16 -26.50 -0.79
C GLY A 488 -5.55 -25.55 -1.83
N ALA A 489 -6.30 -24.58 -2.36
CA ALA A 489 -5.78 -23.59 -3.30
C ALA A 489 -4.78 -22.64 -2.61
N THR A 490 -3.69 -22.30 -3.30
CA THR A 490 -2.65 -21.41 -2.76
C THR A 490 -2.44 -20.18 -3.64
N LEU A 491 -2.51 -18.99 -3.04
CA LEU A 491 -2.10 -17.72 -3.64
C LEU A 491 -0.77 -17.28 -3.03
N GLY A 492 0.31 -17.32 -3.80
CA GLY A 492 1.68 -17.02 -3.38
C GLY A 492 1.91 -15.54 -3.06
N PRO A 493 2.93 -15.20 -2.26
CA PRO A 493 3.09 -13.86 -1.68
C PRO A 493 3.23 -12.77 -2.72
N HIS A 494 2.72 -11.58 -2.40
CA HIS A 494 2.67 -10.42 -3.30
C HIS A 494 1.91 -10.64 -4.63
N SER A 495 1.02 -11.64 -4.69
CA SER A 495 0.18 -11.89 -5.86
C SER A 495 -1.16 -11.17 -5.77
N VAL A 496 -1.75 -10.89 -6.93
CA VAL A 496 -3.07 -10.27 -7.02
C VAL A 496 -3.99 -11.18 -7.81
N ILE A 497 -5.19 -11.41 -7.27
CA ILE A 497 -6.28 -12.09 -7.98
C ILE A 497 -7.36 -11.07 -8.31
N LEU A 498 -7.79 -11.05 -9.57
CA LEU A 498 -8.79 -10.11 -10.08
C LEU A 498 -10.23 -10.65 -9.95
N PRO A 499 -11.27 -9.80 -10.10
CA PRO A 499 -12.66 -10.22 -9.97
C PRO A 499 -13.03 -11.31 -10.98
N ALA A 500 -14.03 -12.13 -10.64
CA ALA A 500 -14.51 -13.28 -11.45
C ALA A 500 -13.45 -14.37 -11.67
N ALA A 501 -12.30 -14.29 -11.01
CA ALA A 501 -11.26 -15.30 -11.10
C ALA A 501 -11.43 -16.37 -10.03
N ALA A 502 -11.00 -17.59 -10.36
CA ALA A 502 -11.04 -18.73 -9.45
C ALA A 502 -9.71 -19.51 -9.44
N ILE A 503 -9.34 -20.04 -8.28
CA ILE A 503 -8.23 -20.98 -8.14
C ILE A 503 -8.82 -22.32 -7.72
N ALA A 504 -8.76 -23.31 -8.61
CA ALA A 504 -9.36 -24.61 -8.35
C ALA A 504 -8.55 -25.42 -7.31
N SER A 505 -9.14 -26.54 -6.89
CA SER A 505 -8.67 -27.30 -5.73
C SER A 505 -7.23 -27.78 -5.90
N GLY A 506 -6.41 -27.57 -4.87
CA GLY A 506 -4.98 -27.93 -4.86
C GLY A 506 -4.10 -27.17 -5.86
N ALA A 507 -4.63 -26.17 -6.57
CA ALA A 507 -3.83 -25.37 -7.50
C ALA A 507 -2.98 -24.34 -6.75
N THR A 508 -1.78 -24.07 -7.26
CA THR A 508 -0.81 -23.16 -6.62
C THR A 508 -0.40 -22.06 -7.58
N VAL A 509 -0.67 -20.82 -7.18
CA VAL A 509 -0.15 -19.61 -7.83
C VAL A 509 1.13 -19.18 -7.11
N GLY A 510 2.20 -19.00 -7.87
CA GLY A 510 3.49 -18.55 -7.37
C GLY A 510 3.51 -17.09 -6.91
N PRO A 511 4.64 -16.60 -6.36
CA PRO A 511 4.75 -15.24 -5.88
C PRO A 511 4.72 -14.21 -7.01
N ALA A 512 4.37 -12.96 -6.66
CA ALA A 512 4.30 -11.82 -7.57
C ALA A 512 3.59 -12.15 -8.89
N SER A 513 2.46 -12.85 -8.79
CA SER A 513 1.66 -13.30 -9.92
C SER A 513 0.33 -12.52 -10.01
N LEU A 514 -0.23 -12.43 -11.21
CA LEU A 514 -1.52 -11.79 -11.47
C LEU A 514 -2.47 -12.79 -12.14
N VAL A 515 -3.50 -13.22 -11.42
CA VAL A 515 -4.60 -14.02 -11.98
C VAL A 515 -5.60 -13.08 -12.64
N MET A 516 -5.87 -13.27 -13.93
CA MET A 516 -6.67 -12.33 -14.71
C MET A 516 -8.16 -12.45 -14.42
N ARG A 517 -8.91 -11.38 -14.73
CA ARG A 517 -10.37 -11.36 -14.57
C ARG A 517 -11.01 -12.50 -15.39
N GLY A 518 -11.85 -13.30 -14.76
CA GLY A 518 -12.53 -14.43 -15.42
C GLY A 518 -11.63 -15.66 -15.66
N GLU A 519 -10.37 -15.61 -15.24
CA GLU A 519 -9.45 -16.73 -15.40
C GLU A 519 -9.65 -17.75 -14.27
N THR A 520 -9.65 -19.04 -14.62
CA THR A 520 -9.70 -20.14 -13.65
C THR A 520 -8.41 -20.94 -13.72
N VAL A 521 -7.67 -20.98 -12.62
CA VAL A 521 -6.46 -21.81 -12.51
C VAL A 521 -6.89 -23.28 -12.30
N PRO A 522 -6.54 -24.23 -13.19
CA PRO A 522 -6.99 -25.62 -13.11
C PRO A 522 -6.50 -26.36 -11.87
N ALA A 523 -7.27 -27.36 -11.42
CA ALA A 523 -7.01 -28.10 -10.19
C ALA A 523 -5.66 -28.84 -10.23
N GLY A 524 -4.94 -28.84 -9.10
CA GLY A 524 -3.66 -29.54 -8.95
C GLY A 524 -2.52 -29.03 -9.85
N THR A 525 -2.66 -27.85 -10.46
CA THR A 525 -1.63 -27.28 -11.34
C THR A 525 -0.86 -26.13 -10.67
N TYR A 526 0.35 -25.88 -11.17
CA TYR A 526 1.21 -24.79 -10.72
C TYR A 526 1.23 -23.69 -11.78
N TRP A 527 1.01 -22.45 -11.35
CA TRP A 527 0.97 -21.29 -12.23
C TRP A 527 1.81 -20.16 -11.65
N MET A 528 2.47 -19.41 -12.50
CA MET A 528 3.23 -18.23 -12.10
C MET A 528 3.22 -17.18 -13.19
N GLY A 529 3.17 -15.93 -12.78
CA GLY A 529 3.52 -14.81 -13.60
C GLY A 529 2.50 -13.68 -13.62
N ASN A 530 2.86 -12.62 -14.32
CA ASN A 530 2.00 -11.47 -14.52
C ASN A 530 1.88 -11.17 -16.03
N PRO A 531 0.84 -11.70 -16.70
CA PRO A 531 -0.23 -12.59 -16.21
C PRO A 531 0.26 -14.02 -15.92
N VAL A 532 -0.53 -14.80 -15.16
CA VAL A 532 -0.17 -16.18 -14.81
C VAL A 532 -0.04 -17.07 -16.05
N SER A 533 0.93 -17.97 -16.00
CA SER A 533 1.15 -19.01 -17.02
C SER A 533 1.56 -20.32 -16.35
N SER A 534 1.38 -21.44 -17.05
CA SER A 534 1.79 -22.77 -16.59
C SER A 534 3.24 -22.76 -16.08
N TRP A 535 3.43 -23.16 -14.83
CA TRP A 535 4.72 -23.29 -14.17
C TRP A 535 4.98 -24.75 -13.85
N ALA A 536 6.23 -25.22 -14.00
CA ALA A 536 6.61 -26.61 -13.72
C ALA A 536 6.61 -26.94 -12.19
N GLY A 537 6.14 -26.02 -11.35
CA GLY A 537 6.24 -26.10 -9.89
C GLY A 537 7.63 -25.73 -9.37
N PRO A 538 7.82 -25.69 -8.04
CA PRO A 538 9.14 -25.53 -7.45
C PRO A 538 10.01 -26.71 -7.90
N GLY A 539 11.11 -26.43 -8.59
CA GLY A 539 11.99 -27.47 -9.15
C GLY A 539 12.47 -28.46 -8.09
N PRO A 540 12.88 -29.68 -8.49
CA PRO A 540 13.27 -30.73 -7.56
C PRO A 540 14.39 -30.27 -6.62
N MET A 541 14.28 -30.66 -5.35
CA MET A 541 15.34 -30.51 -4.35
C MET A 541 16.65 -31.06 -4.93
N ARG A 542 17.62 -30.18 -5.19
CA ARG A 542 19.01 -30.62 -5.12
C ARG A 542 19.33 -30.67 -3.64
N GLU A 543 19.30 -31.88 -3.07
CA GLU A 543 19.99 -32.17 -1.82
C GLU A 543 21.40 -31.58 -1.95
N GLN A 544 21.70 -30.56 -1.13
CA GLN A 544 23.05 -30.05 -0.94
C GLN A 544 23.62 -30.65 0.33
#